data_AF-A0A925SC63-F1
#
_entry.id   AF-A0A925SC63-F1
#
_cell.length_a   1.000
_cell.length_b   1.000
_cell.length_c   1.000
_cell.angle_alpha   90.00
_cell.angle_beta   90.00
_cell.angle_gamma   90.00
#
_symmetry.space_group_name_H-M   'P 1'
#
loop_
_entity.id
_entity.type
_entity.pdbx_description
1 polymer ?
#
loop_
_entity_poly.entity_id
_entity_poly.type
_entity_poly.pdbx_seq_one_letter_code
_entity_poly.pdbx_strand_id
1 'polypeptide(L)'
;MAETGSGGANRIELESQILCASLRQSWAIDDVKGVLTVVRQLYQLFPDLLPPPKADGEKNATSLYPLLGLSCDVSQTAVLSGYLRSIRNFLRESSARDRREDYYRLLDAGYILRKPRLRLSHDLVAVRTWLIEQEAIPEDGSLEQETVPVAQPAVAAPKPQAITQPMEEKLPILIDMLKACRVIGPAEVQALKNQMAIAPEIPLRELVLSAGYVTDSQMQSMQVGEYLLSSGQISMHQLAVAMYDELTGMCKMAESLQVRGWLNTQT
;
A
#
# COMPACT_ATOMS: atom_id res chain seq x y z
N MET A 1 -2.67 29.31 -16.68
CA MET A 1 -3.23 27.98 -17.03
C MET A 1 -2.19 26.93 -16.70
N ALA A 2 -2.67 25.78 -16.21
CA ALA A 2 -1.96 24.54 -15.85
C ALA A 2 -1.06 24.60 -14.59
N GLU A 3 -1.57 24.06 -13.47
CA GLU A 3 -0.98 22.92 -12.75
C GLU A 3 -1.94 22.43 -11.66
N THR A 4 -3.00 21.74 -12.10
CA THR A 4 -3.86 20.90 -11.27
C THR A 4 -3.62 19.46 -11.71
N GLY A 5 -2.73 18.72 -11.06
CA GLY A 5 -2.42 17.34 -11.51
C GLY A 5 -1.59 16.44 -10.59
N SER A 6 -0.80 16.98 -9.67
CA SER A 6 0.16 16.16 -8.90
C SER A 6 -0.47 15.26 -7.82
N GLY A 7 -1.52 15.72 -7.14
CA GLY A 7 -2.12 14.96 -6.02
C GLY A 7 -2.86 13.68 -6.42
N GLY A 8 -3.48 13.65 -7.61
CA GLY A 8 -4.24 12.49 -8.09
C GLY A 8 -3.33 11.35 -8.56
N ALA A 9 -2.25 11.68 -9.25
CA ALA A 9 -1.28 10.69 -9.74
C ALA A 9 -0.55 9.99 -8.57
N ASN A 10 -0.11 10.77 -7.57
CA ASN A 10 0.55 10.21 -6.37
C ASN A 10 -0.41 9.33 -5.54
N ARG A 11 -1.69 9.69 -5.50
CA ARG A 11 -2.72 8.89 -4.82
C ARG A 11 -2.97 7.55 -5.53
N ILE A 12 -3.15 7.56 -6.85
CA ILE A 12 -3.36 6.33 -7.64
C ILE A 12 -2.13 5.42 -7.54
N GLU A 13 -0.93 5.99 -7.55
CA GLU A 13 0.30 5.24 -7.37
C GLU A 13 0.36 4.57 -5.99
N LEU A 14 0.04 5.30 -4.92
CA LEU A 14 -0.01 4.75 -3.56
C LEU A 14 -1.10 3.68 -3.40
N GLU A 15 -2.31 3.94 -3.90
CA GLU A 15 -3.40 2.96 -3.90
C GLU A 15 -2.99 1.69 -4.67
N SER A 16 -2.32 1.83 -5.82
CA SER A 16 -1.81 0.71 -6.60
C SER A 16 -0.75 -0.09 -5.84
N GLN A 17 0.16 0.58 -5.12
CA GLN A 17 1.17 -0.07 -4.28
C GLN A 17 0.55 -0.85 -3.13
N ILE A 18 -0.44 -0.26 -2.45
CA ILE A 18 -1.21 -0.90 -1.37
C ILE A 18 -1.94 -2.14 -1.91
N LEU A 19 -2.60 -2.03 -3.06
CA LEU A 19 -3.29 -3.16 -3.68
C LEU A 19 -2.31 -4.27 -4.09
N CYS A 20 -1.16 -3.92 -4.66
CA CYS A 20 -0.12 -4.90 -5.01
C CYS A 20 0.41 -5.64 -3.77
N ALA A 21 0.62 -4.94 -2.66
CA ALA A 21 1.06 -5.53 -1.40
C ALA A 21 -0.04 -6.43 -0.81
N SER A 22 -1.28 -5.94 -0.78
CA SER A 22 -2.45 -6.65 -0.24
C SER A 22 -2.73 -7.92 -1.02
N LEU A 23 -2.58 -7.90 -2.36
CA LEU A 23 -2.71 -9.07 -3.21
C LEU A 23 -1.75 -10.17 -2.77
N ARG A 24 -0.47 -9.83 -2.67
CA ARG A 24 0.59 -10.81 -2.35
C ARG A 24 0.49 -11.31 -0.92
N GLN A 25 0.15 -10.44 0.03
CA GLN A 25 -0.07 -10.85 1.42
C GLN A 25 -1.25 -11.80 1.55
N SER A 26 -2.38 -11.47 0.91
CA SER A 26 -3.57 -12.33 0.93
C SER A 26 -3.29 -13.67 0.24
N TRP A 27 -2.54 -13.64 -0.87
CA TRP A 27 -2.15 -14.84 -1.60
C TRP A 27 -1.19 -15.72 -0.79
N ALA A 28 -0.23 -15.14 -0.06
CA ALA A 28 0.72 -15.89 0.76
C ALA A 28 0.06 -16.64 1.93
N ILE A 29 -1.13 -16.22 2.37
CA ILE A 29 -1.90 -16.84 3.45
C ILE A 29 -3.15 -17.59 2.96
N ASP A 30 -3.27 -17.81 1.65
CA ASP A 30 -4.40 -18.49 1.01
C ASP A 30 -5.79 -17.83 1.28
N ASP A 31 -5.84 -16.52 1.52
CA ASP A 31 -7.11 -15.78 1.66
C ASP A 31 -7.77 -15.55 0.30
N VAL A 32 -8.54 -16.54 -0.14
CA VAL A 32 -9.29 -16.54 -1.42
C VAL A 32 -10.14 -15.27 -1.59
N LYS A 33 -10.81 -14.82 -0.52
CA LYS A 33 -11.73 -13.68 -0.59
C LYS A 33 -10.97 -12.36 -0.70
N GLY A 34 -9.88 -12.22 0.06
CA GLY A 34 -8.97 -11.08 -0.03
C GLY A 34 -8.35 -10.99 -1.42
N VAL A 35 -7.81 -12.10 -1.91
CA VAL A 35 -7.22 -12.21 -3.25
C VAL A 35 -8.23 -11.80 -4.33
N LEU A 36 -9.44 -12.38 -4.33
CA LEU A 36 -10.46 -12.08 -5.33
C LEU A 36 -10.87 -10.59 -5.32
N THR A 37 -10.99 -10.00 -4.13
CA THR A 37 -11.34 -8.58 -3.97
C THR A 37 -10.27 -7.68 -4.58
N VAL A 38 -9.02 -7.94 -4.25
CA VAL A 38 -7.89 -7.11 -4.69
C VAL A 38 -7.62 -7.29 -6.19
N VAL A 39 -7.71 -8.51 -6.73
CA VAL A 39 -7.58 -8.77 -8.17
C VAL A 39 -8.62 -7.98 -8.97
N ARG A 40 -9.89 -7.95 -8.52
CA ARG A 40 -10.94 -7.16 -9.17
C ARG A 40 -10.63 -5.67 -9.18
N GLN A 41 -10.13 -5.13 -8.06
CA GLN A 41 -9.75 -3.72 -7.96
C GLN A 41 -8.54 -3.39 -8.84
N LEU A 42 -7.52 -4.26 -8.87
CA LEU A 42 -6.36 -4.11 -9.74
C LEU A 42 -6.72 -4.22 -11.22
N TYR A 43 -7.68 -5.08 -11.58
CA TYR A 43 -8.18 -5.20 -12.96
C TYR A 43 -8.90 -3.93 -13.42
N GLN A 44 -9.66 -3.27 -12.53
CA GLN A 44 -10.28 -1.97 -12.84
C GLN A 44 -9.25 -0.87 -13.09
N LEU A 45 -8.11 -0.90 -12.39
CA LEU A 45 -7.02 0.08 -12.55
C LEU A 45 -6.09 -0.23 -13.73
N PHE A 46 -5.84 -1.52 -13.99
CA PHE A 46 -4.87 -2.00 -14.98
C PHE A 46 -5.44 -3.16 -15.81
N PRO A 47 -6.47 -2.89 -16.63
CA PRO A 47 -7.13 -3.94 -17.42
C PRO A 47 -6.18 -4.58 -18.45
N ASP A 48 -5.13 -3.86 -18.86
CA ASP A 48 -4.11 -4.35 -19.79
C ASP A 48 -3.18 -5.42 -19.20
N LEU A 49 -3.04 -5.45 -17.87
CA LEU A 49 -2.09 -6.35 -17.19
C LEU A 49 -2.64 -7.75 -16.96
N LEU A 50 -3.95 -7.94 -17.12
CA LEU A 50 -4.62 -9.23 -17.10
C LEU A 50 -5.17 -9.52 -18.51
N PRO A 51 -4.38 -10.14 -19.40
CA PRO A 51 -4.84 -10.45 -20.74
C PRO A 51 -6.06 -11.39 -20.68
N PRO A 52 -6.99 -11.30 -21.63
CA PRO A 52 -8.10 -12.22 -21.70
C PRO A 52 -7.58 -13.67 -21.75
N PRO A 53 -8.32 -14.62 -21.17
CA PRO A 53 -7.94 -16.02 -21.18
C PRO A 53 -7.78 -16.47 -22.63
N LYS A 54 -6.54 -16.82 -23.03
CA LYS A 54 -6.26 -17.28 -24.38
C LYS A 54 -6.85 -18.67 -24.54
N ALA A 55 -7.65 -18.88 -25.58
CA ALA A 55 -8.29 -20.16 -25.90
C ALA A 55 -7.27 -21.30 -26.11
N ASP A 56 -6.03 -20.97 -26.47
CA ASP A 56 -4.97 -21.93 -26.74
C ASP A 56 -3.69 -21.61 -25.93
N GLY A 57 -3.41 -22.42 -24.91
CA GLY A 57 -2.03 -22.84 -24.62
C GLY A 57 -1.34 -22.35 -23.34
N GLU A 58 -1.69 -21.23 -22.71
CA GLU A 58 -1.15 -20.85 -21.39
C GLU A 58 -1.99 -21.48 -20.27
N LYS A 59 -2.19 -22.79 -20.36
CA LYS A 59 -2.76 -23.58 -19.26
C LYS A 59 -1.71 -23.61 -18.16
N ASN A 60 -1.97 -22.85 -17.10
CA ASN A 60 -1.27 -22.85 -15.82
C ASN A 60 -0.01 -21.96 -15.79
N ALA A 61 -0.22 -20.65 -15.76
CA ALA A 61 0.84 -19.73 -15.38
C ALA A 61 1.20 -19.95 -13.90
N THR A 62 2.20 -20.79 -13.65
CA THR A 62 2.65 -21.06 -12.28
C THR A 62 3.42 -19.88 -11.70
N SER A 63 3.34 -19.74 -10.38
CA SER A 63 4.12 -18.77 -9.63
C SER A 63 5.63 -18.92 -9.88
N LEU A 64 6.33 -17.82 -10.13
CA LEU A 64 7.79 -17.78 -10.34
C LEU A 64 8.57 -17.64 -9.02
N TYR A 65 7.91 -17.27 -7.92
CA TYR A 65 8.57 -17.10 -6.62
C TYR A 65 9.25 -18.38 -6.09
N PRO A 66 8.63 -19.58 -6.22
CA PRO A 66 9.27 -20.84 -5.82
C PRO A 66 10.57 -21.14 -6.56
N LEU A 67 10.71 -20.72 -7.83
CA LEU A 67 11.96 -20.89 -8.60
C LEU A 67 13.14 -20.13 -7.98
N LEU A 68 12.85 -19.05 -7.24
CA LEU A 68 13.85 -18.27 -6.52
C LEU A 68 13.92 -18.62 -5.03
N GLY A 69 13.14 -19.61 -4.57
CA GLY A 69 13.01 -19.97 -3.16
C GLY A 69 12.40 -18.86 -2.31
N LEU A 70 11.45 -18.11 -2.87
CA LEU A 70 10.80 -16.97 -2.23
C LEU A 70 9.30 -17.21 -2.04
N SER A 71 8.73 -16.53 -1.04
CA SER A 71 7.29 -16.31 -0.95
C SER A 71 6.87 -15.13 -1.86
N CYS A 72 5.59 -15.01 -2.19
CA CYS A 72 5.08 -13.96 -3.08
C CYS A 72 5.00 -12.57 -2.41
N ASP A 73 4.88 -12.50 -1.09
CA ASP A 73 4.76 -11.28 -0.25
C ASP A 73 6.08 -10.53 -0.01
N VAL A 74 7.19 -11.04 -0.54
CA VAL A 74 8.51 -10.47 -0.30
C VAL A 74 8.72 -9.11 -0.98
N SER A 75 9.55 -8.26 -0.36
CA SER A 75 9.92 -6.94 -0.90
C SER A 75 10.75 -7.04 -2.18
N GLN A 76 10.85 -5.93 -2.94
CA GLN A 76 11.63 -5.87 -4.17
C GLN A 76 13.12 -6.16 -3.96
N THR A 77 13.68 -5.69 -2.85
CA THR A 77 15.06 -5.96 -2.44
C THR A 77 15.27 -7.44 -2.16
N ALA A 78 14.30 -8.09 -1.51
CA ALA A 78 14.34 -9.53 -1.25
C ALA A 78 14.31 -10.34 -2.56
N VAL A 79 13.47 -9.95 -3.54
CA VAL A 79 13.46 -10.57 -4.89
C VAL A 79 14.84 -10.50 -5.55
N LEU A 80 15.49 -9.32 -5.55
CA LEU A 80 16.82 -9.16 -6.13
C LEU A 80 17.84 -10.07 -5.43
N SER A 81 17.80 -10.14 -4.10
CA SER A 81 18.71 -10.97 -3.32
C SER A 81 18.49 -12.47 -3.58
N GLY A 82 17.23 -12.92 -3.66
CA GLY A 82 16.87 -14.31 -3.95
C GLY A 82 17.26 -14.71 -5.37
N TYR A 83 17.07 -13.82 -6.34
CA TYR A 83 17.54 -14.04 -7.71
C TYR A 83 19.06 -14.21 -7.80
N LEU A 84 19.84 -13.28 -7.22
CA LEU A 84 21.30 -13.37 -7.24
C LEU A 84 21.82 -14.62 -6.53
N ARG A 85 21.17 -15.02 -5.44
CA ARG A 85 21.48 -16.26 -4.71
C ARG A 85 21.21 -17.48 -5.59
N SER A 86 20.04 -17.55 -6.22
CA SER A 86 19.62 -18.68 -7.05
C SER A 86 20.52 -18.86 -8.27
N ILE A 87 20.87 -17.77 -8.98
CA ILE A 87 21.82 -17.81 -10.10
C ILE A 87 23.22 -18.26 -9.63
N ARG A 88 23.70 -17.73 -8.51
CA ARG A 88 25.02 -18.11 -7.97
C ARG A 88 25.06 -19.59 -7.61
N ASN A 89 24.02 -20.12 -6.98
CA ASN A 89 23.94 -21.53 -6.61
C ASN A 89 23.87 -22.41 -7.87
N PHE A 90 23.03 -22.04 -8.84
CA PHE A 90 22.95 -22.75 -10.12
C PHE A 90 24.31 -22.85 -10.82
N LEU A 91 25.05 -21.74 -10.93
CA LEU A 91 26.36 -21.72 -11.59
C LEU A 91 27.47 -22.44 -10.81
N ARG A 92 27.26 -22.72 -9.51
CA ARG A 92 28.18 -23.54 -8.69
C ARG A 92 27.93 -25.04 -8.89
N GLU A 93 26.67 -25.42 -9.08
CA GLU A 93 26.23 -26.82 -9.15
C GLU A 93 26.12 -27.34 -10.59
N SER A 94 26.00 -26.45 -11.57
CA SER A 94 25.74 -26.80 -12.96
C SER A 94 26.31 -25.76 -13.93
N SER A 95 26.59 -26.21 -15.15
CA SER A 95 26.97 -25.33 -16.26
C SER A 95 25.72 -24.82 -16.97
N ALA A 96 25.68 -23.52 -17.27
CA ALA A 96 24.61 -22.90 -18.08
C ALA A 96 24.53 -23.49 -19.50
N ARG A 97 25.60 -24.12 -20.01
CA ARG A 97 25.57 -24.81 -21.30
C ARG A 97 24.84 -26.14 -21.24
N ASP A 98 24.95 -26.85 -20.13
CA ASP A 98 24.41 -28.21 -19.98
C ASP A 98 22.92 -28.18 -19.60
N ARG A 99 22.51 -27.17 -18.82
CA ARG A 99 21.12 -26.96 -18.38
C ARG A 99 20.58 -25.62 -18.83
N ARG A 100 20.55 -25.42 -20.14
CA ARG A 100 20.22 -24.13 -20.76
C ARG A 100 18.79 -23.67 -20.48
N GLU A 101 17.82 -24.58 -20.48
CA GLU A 101 16.41 -24.26 -20.24
C GLU A 101 16.16 -23.80 -18.80
N ASP A 102 16.70 -24.51 -17.80
CA ASP A 102 16.60 -24.13 -16.39
C ASP A 102 17.27 -22.79 -16.11
N TYR A 103 18.43 -22.56 -16.75
CA TYR A 103 19.13 -21.28 -16.67
C TYR A 103 18.28 -20.14 -17.24
N TYR A 104 17.63 -20.33 -18.38
CA TYR A 104 16.74 -19.32 -18.95
C TYR A 104 15.50 -19.08 -18.08
N ARG A 105 14.89 -20.12 -17.51
CA ARG A 105 13.77 -19.96 -16.57
C ARG A 105 14.17 -19.13 -15.35
N LEU A 106 15.38 -19.32 -14.80
CA LEU A 106 15.89 -18.50 -13.71
C LEU A 106 16.12 -17.03 -14.14
N LEU A 107 16.67 -16.81 -15.33
CA LEU A 107 16.86 -15.46 -15.89
C LEU A 107 15.51 -14.75 -16.11
N ASP A 108 14.53 -15.46 -16.65
CA ASP A 108 13.17 -14.94 -16.90
C ASP A 108 12.47 -14.61 -15.58
N ALA A 109 12.53 -15.50 -14.58
CA ALA A 109 12.01 -15.24 -13.25
C ALA A 109 12.64 -13.98 -12.63
N GLY A 110 13.96 -13.85 -12.72
CA GLY A 110 14.67 -12.67 -12.28
C GLY A 110 14.29 -11.41 -13.06
N TYR A 111 14.11 -11.49 -14.38
CA TYR A 111 13.75 -10.36 -15.22
C TYR A 111 12.33 -9.86 -14.93
N ILE A 112 11.36 -10.77 -14.83
CA ILE A 112 9.95 -10.48 -14.58
C ILE A 112 9.75 -9.93 -13.18
N LEU A 113 10.22 -10.64 -12.13
CA LEU A 113 9.95 -10.25 -10.74
C LEU A 113 10.69 -8.98 -10.32
N ARG A 114 11.82 -8.63 -10.97
CA ARG A 114 12.55 -7.39 -10.66
C ARG A 114 11.90 -6.11 -11.22
N LYS A 115 10.93 -6.21 -12.13
CA LYS A 115 10.26 -5.04 -12.72
C LYS A 115 8.83 -4.92 -12.16
N PRO A 116 8.46 -3.84 -11.46
CA PRO A 116 7.17 -3.73 -10.77
C PRO A 116 5.95 -4.05 -11.65
N ARG A 117 5.90 -3.50 -12.88
CA ARG A 117 4.78 -3.73 -13.81
C ARG A 117 4.71 -5.17 -14.32
N LEU A 118 5.86 -5.79 -14.62
CA LEU A 118 5.90 -7.19 -15.07
C LEU A 118 5.59 -8.15 -13.93
N ARG A 119 6.08 -7.85 -12.72
CA ARG A 119 5.76 -8.59 -11.50
C ARG A 119 4.26 -8.56 -11.23
N LEU A 120 3.62 -7.40 -11.33
CA LEU A 120 2.17 -7.28 -11.16
C LEU A 120 1.39 -8.07 -12.22
N SER A 121 1.78 -7.98 -13.50
CA SER A 121 1.13 -8.77 -14.55
C SER A 121 1.29 -10.28 -14.30
N HIS A 122 2.49 -10.72 -13.90
CA HIS A 122 2.72 -12.11 -13.51
C HIS A 122 1.87 -12.52 -12.29
N ASP A 123 1.82 -11.70 -11.24
CA ASP A 123 1.01 -11.93 -10.05
C ASP A 123 -0.46 -12.13 -10.43
N LEU A 124 -1.03 -11.24 -11.25
CA LEU A 124 -2.43 -11.31 -11.67
C LEU A 124 -2.74 -12.56 -12.49
N VAL A 125 -1.86 -12.93 -13.42
CA VAL A 125 -2.05 -14.11 -14.27
C VAL A 125 -1.91 -15.40 -13.45
N ALA A 126 -0.91 -15.48 -12.56
CA ALA A 126 -0.70 -16.65 -11.70
C ALA A 126 -1.81 -16.82 -10.66
N VAL A 127 -2.26 -15.71 -10.06
CA VAL A 127 -3.39 -15.71 -9.14
C VAL A 127 -4.68 -16.12 -9.84
N ARG A 128 -4.92 -15.71 -11.09
CA ARG A 128 -6.09 -16.18 -11.85
C ARG A 128 -6.09 -17.70 -11.99
N THR A 129 -4.95 -18.32 -12.32
CA THR A 129 -4.83 -19.79 -12.35
C THR A 129 -5.12 -20.39 -10.99
N TRP A 130 -4.53 -19.85 -9.93
CA TRP A 130 -4.77 -20.31 -8.56
C TRP A 130 -6.25 -20.18 -8.16
N LEU A 131 -6.94 -19.09 -8.50
CA LEU A 131 -8.36 -18.89 -8.21
C LEU A 131 -9.26 -19.89 -8.95
N ILE A 132 -8.89 -20.29 -10.18
CA ILE A 132 -9.59 -21.36 -10.92
C ILE A 132 -9.39 -22.70 -10.18
N GLU A 133 -8.18 -23.01 -9.74
CA GLU A 133 -7.87 -24.22 -8.96
C GLU A 133 -8.59 -24.26 -7.61
N GLN A 134 -8.84 -23.10 -6.99
CA GLN A 134 -9.64 -22.97 -5.77
C GLN A 134 -11.16 -22.94 -6.02
N GLU A 135 -11.62 -23.12 -7.26
CA GLU A 135 -13.03 -23.02 -7.66
C GLU A 135 -13.69 -21.67 -7.29
N ALA A 136 -12.88 -20.62 -7.13
CA ALA A 136 -13.34 -19.29 -6.72
C ALA A 136 -13.81 -18.42 -7.90
N ILE A 137 -13.36 -18.75 -9.11
CA ILE A 137 -13.79 -18.16 -10.39
C ILE A 137 -14.01 -19.27 -11.42
N PRO A 138 -14.82 -19.03 -12.47
CA PRO A 138 -15.11 -20.07 -13.47
C PRO A 138 -13.86 -20.46 -14.27
N GLU A 139 -13.89 -21.63 -14.92
CA GLU A 139 -12.79 -22.15 -15.74
C GLU A 139 -12.41 -21.23 -16.92
N ASP A 140 -13.34 -20.37 -17.33
CA ASP A 140 -13.08 -19.34 -18.33
C ASP A 140 -12.20 -18.20 -17.80
N GLY A 141 -11.87 -18.18 -16.50
CA GLY A 141 -11.01 -17.17 -15.87
C GLY A 141 -11.66 -15.78 -15.77
N SER A 142 -12.97 -15.67 -15.94
CA SER A 142 -13.72 -14.42 -15.79
C SER A 142 -13.72 -13.95 -14.34
N LEU A 143 -13.55 -12.64 -14.16
CA LEU A 143 -13.54 -12.00 -12.83
C LEU A 143 -14.89 -11.38 -12.45
N GLU A 144 -15.89 -11.48 -13.33
CA GLU A 144 -17.21 -10.88 -13.09
C GLU A 144 -17.88 -11.52 -11.87
N GLN A 145 -18.62 -10.69 -11.14
CA GLN A 145 -19.61 -11.22 -10.21
C GLN A 145 -20.80 -11.67 -11.07
N GLU A 146 -21.32 -12.87 -10.82
CA GLU A 146 -22.74 -13.09 -11.10
C GLU A 146 -23.49 -11.89 -10.51
N THR A 147 -24.24 -11.22 -11.38
CA THR A 147 -25.11 -10.11 -11.02
C THR A 147 -26.08 -10.61 -9.96
N VAL A 148 -25.73 -10.42 -8.69
CA VAL A 148 -26.75 -10.39 -7.65
C VAL A 148 -27.65 -9.22 -8.04
N PRO A 149 -28.93 -9.45 -8.33
CA PRO A 149 -29.84 -8.38 -8.71
C PRO A 149 -29.78 -7.34 -7.61
N VAL A 150 -29.73 -6.07 -8.00
CA VAL A 150 -29.92 -4.93 -7.11
C VAL A 150 -31.33 -5.06 -6.51
N ALA A 151 -31.43 -5.83 -5.42
CA ALA A 151 -32.58 -5.81 -4.55
C ALA A 151 -32.51 -4.50 -3.79
N GLN A 152 -33.43 -3.60 -4.13
CA GLN A 152 -33.76 -2.41 -3.38
C GLN A 152 -33.69 -2.71 -1.87
N PRO A 153 -33.08 -1.84 -1.03
CA PRO A 153 -33.15 -2.05 0.40
C PRO A 153 -34.60 -1.90 0.84
N ALA A 154 -35.23 -3.04 1.14
CA ALA A 154 -36.50 -3.08 1.83
C ALA A 154 -36.30 -2.43 3.21
N VAL A 155 -37.15 -1.45 3.48
CA VAL A 155 -37.27 -0.76 4.77
C VAL A 155 -37.64 -1.80 5.83
N ALA A 156 -36.64 -2.36 6.50
CA ALA A 156 -36.82 -3.19 7.67
C ALA A 156 -36.71 -2.31 8.93
N ALA A 157 -37.78 -2.29 9.71
CA ALA A 157 -37.96 -1.49 10.91
C ALA A 157 -36.75 -1.56 11.89
N PRO A 158 -36.40 -0.45 12.55
CA PRO A 158 -35.25 -0.39 13.43
C PRO A 158 -35.54 -1.23 14.68
N LYS A 159 -34.78 -2.31 14.86
CA LYS A 159 -34.59 -2.89 16.20
C LYS A 159 -33.60 -1.99 16.95
N PRO A 160 -33.87 -1.64 18.22
CA PRO A 160 -33.00 -0.75 18.98
C PRO A 160 -31.64 -1.41 19.14
N GLN A 161 -30.67 -0.96 18.34
CA GLN A 161 -29.26 -1.22 18.61
C GLN A 161 -28.95 -0.54 19.93
N ALA A 162 -28.38 -1.32 20.86
CA ALA A 162 -27.78 -0.77 22.06
C ALA A 162 -26.80 0.32 21.62
N ILE A 163 -27.06 1.53 22.07
CA ILE A 163 -26.16 2.68 21.96
C ILE A 163 -24.96 2.33 22.85
N THR A 164 -24.00 1.57 22.32
CA THR A 164 -22.63 1.68 22.80
C THR A 164 -22.12 3.00 22.25
N GLN A 165 -22.19 4.03 23.10
CA GLN A 165 -21.49 5.28 22.87
C GLN A 165 -20.05 4.93 22.45
N PRO A 166 -19.55 5.43 21.30
CA PRO A 166 -18.14 5.26 21.00
C PRO A 166 -17.39 6.02 22.09
N MET A 167 -16.71 5.29 22.98
CA MET A 167 -15.65 5.88 23.78
C MET A 167 -14.67 6.51 22.79
N GLU A 168 -14.59 7.84 22.80
CA GLU A 168 -13.54 8.58 22.10
C GLU A 168 -12.19 8.12 22.66
N GLU A 169 -11.63 7.11 22.02
CA GLU A 169 -10.29 6.63 22.28
C GLU A 169 -9.34 7.79 21.93
N LYS A 170 -8.79 8.46 22.96
CA LYS A 170 -7.85 9.57 22.78
C LYS A 170 -6.65 9.07 21.97
N LEU A 171 -6.61 9.47 20.71
CA LEU A 171 -5.46 9.25 19.84
C LEU A 171 -4.27 10.05 20.36
N PRO A 172 -3.03 9.57 20.16
CA PRO A 172 -1.84 10.38 20.37
C PRO A 172 -1.93 11.66 19.54
N ILE A 173 -1.55 12.80 20.13
CA ILE A 173 -1.69 14.13 19.50
C ILE A 173 -0.99 14.21 18.14
N LEU A 174 0.13 13.50 17.96
CA LEU A 174 0.82 13.40 16.67
C LEU A 174 -0.07 12.81 15.57
N ILE A 175 -0.90 11.81 15.87
CA ILE A 175 -1.86 11.25 14.89
C ILE A 175 -2.92 12.28 14.53
N ASP A 176 -3.43 13.02 15.52
CA ASP A 176 -4.43 14.07 15.27
C ASP A 176 -3.85 15.23 14.47
N MET A 177 -2.59 15.60 14.71
CA MET A 177 -1.88 16.60 13.92
C MET A 177 -1.66 16.14 12.48
N LEU A 178 -1.21 14.89 12.27
CA LEU A 178 -1.03 14.33 10.93
C LEU A 178 -2.35 14.27 10.15
N LYS A 179 -3.46 13.92 10.82
CA LYS A 179 -4.82 13.97 10.23
C LYS A 179 -5.22 15.39 9.87
N ALA A 180 -5.03 16.35 10.77
CA ALA A 180 -5.40 17.75 10.56
C ALA A 180 -4.61 18.38 9.39
N CYS A 181 -3.32 18.02 9.28
CA CYS A 181 -2.45 18.44 8.18
C CYS A 181 -2.70 17.66 6.87
N ARG A 182 -3.65 16.71 6.85
CA ARG A 182 -3.95 15.82 5.72
C ARG A 182 -2.74 15.01 5.23
N VAL A 183 -1.81 14.73 6.13
CA VAL A 183 -0.66 13.86 5.86
C VAL A 183 -1.09 12.40 5.89
N ILE A 184 -2.03 12.05 6.77
CA ILE A 184 -2.57 10.70 6.91
C ILE A 184 -4.11 10.73 6.85
N GLY A 185 -4.69 9.67 6.30
CA GLY A 185 -6.13 9.44 6.25
C GLY A 185 -6.61 8.41 7.27
N PRO A 186 -7.91 8.06 7.25
CA PRO A 186 -8.49 7.12 8.21
C PRO A 186 -7.89 5.71 8.11
N ALA A 187 -7.43 5.28 6.93
CA ALA A 187 -6.79 3.98 6.74
C ALA A 187 -5.39 3.94 7.38
N GLU A 188 -4.59 4.99 7.19
CA GLU A 188 -3.26 5.13 7.77
C GLU A 188 -3.32 5.27 9.30
N VAL A 189 -4.35 5.94 9.82
CA VAL A 189 -4.63 5.99 11.26
C VAL A 189 -4.87 4.59 11.81
N GLN A 190 -5.64 3.77 11.11
CA GLN A 190 -5.88 2.39 11.52
C GLN A 190 -4.61 1.53 11.40
N ALA A 191 -3.80 1.73 10.36
CA ALA A 191 -2.53 1.04 10.17
C ALA A 191 -1.54 1.38 11.30
N LEU A 192 -1.40 2.66 11.65
CA LEU A 192 -0.57 3.11 12.77
C LEU A 192 -1.08 2.57 14.11
N LYS A 193 -2.40 2.56 14.35
CA LYS A 193 -2.99 1.92 15.53
C LYS A 193 -2.58 0.44 15.63
N ASN A 194 -2.68 -0.29 14.52
CA ASN A 194 -2.32 -1.71 14.48
C ASN A 194 -0.82 -1.91 14.71
N GLN A 195 0.05 -1.08 14.10
CA GLN A 195 1.50 -1.14 14.30
C GLN A 195 1.90 -0.84 15.75
N MET A 196 1.28 0.17 16.37
CA MET A 196 1.49 0.49 17.79
C MET A 196 1.03 -0.64 18.72
N ALA A 197 0.00 -1.40 18.34
CA ALA A 197 -0.47 -2.56 19.11
C ALA A 197 0.45 -3.78 18.94
N ILE A 198 1.01 -3.97 17.74
CA ILE A 198 1.90 -5.09 17.42
C ILE A 198 3.30 -4.89 17.99
N ALA A 199 3.81 -3.66 17.96
CA ALA A 199 5.17 -3.30 18.39
C ALA A 199 5.15 -2.06 19.32
N PRO A 200 4.68 -2.21 20.58
CA PRO A 200 4.54 -1.10 21.52
C PRO A 200 5.88 -0.48 21.97
N GLU A 201 6.98 -1.20 21.77
CA GLU A 201 8.35 -0.73 22.07
C GLU A 201 8.86 0.30 21.07
N ILE A 202 8.27 0.40 19.88
CA ILE A 202 8.68 1.35 18.85
C ILE A 202 7.93 2.67 19.05
N PRO A 203 8.63 3.80 19.27
CA PRO A 203 7.99 5.10 19.39
C PRO A 203 7.18 5.46 18.13
N LEU A 204 6.00 6.06 18.32
CA LEU A 204 5.14 6.48 17.20
C LEU A 204 5.87 7.36 16.17
N ARG A 205 6.78 8.24 16.61
CA ARG A 205 7.60 9.06 15.70
C ARG A 205 8.42 8.21 14.72
N GLU A 206 8.94 7.07 15.17
CA GLU A 206 9.78 6.17 14.37
C GLU A 206 8.91 5.37 13.42
N LEU A 207 7.71 4.97 13.83
CA LEU A 207 6.70 4.39 12.94
C LEU A 207 6.34 5.36 11.82
N VAL A 208 6.06 6.62 12.15
CA VAL A 208 5.70 7.66 11.17
C VAL A 208 6.85 7.96 10.18
N LEU A 209 8.09 8.06 10.68
CA LEU A 209 9.27 8.25 9.83
C LEU A 209 9.55 7.03 8.96
N SER A 210 9.46 5.83 9.51
CA SER A 210 9.70 4.58 8.77
C SER A 210 8.66 4.33 7.68
N ALA A 211 7.41 4.76 7.91
CA ALA A 211 6.34 4.74 6.91
C ALA A 211 6.48 5.84 5.84
N GLY A 212 7.38 6.81 6.04
CA GLY A 212 7.65 7.88 5.08
C GLY A 212 6.56 8.94 4.99
N TYR A 213 5.69 9.05 5.99
CA TYR A 213 4.60 10.05 5.99
C TYR A 213 5.13 11.48 6.04
N VAL A 214 6.24 11.69 6.75
CA VAL A 214 6.95 12.97 6.82
C VAL A 214 8.45 12.73 6.81
N THR A 215 9.21 13.74 6.36
CA THR A 215 10.67 13.77 6.48
C THR A 215 11.10 14.09 7.91
N ASP A 216 12.37 13.83 8.26
CA ASP A 216 12.93 14.22 9.57
C ASP A 216 12.75 15.71 9.87
N SER A 217 12.93 16.57 8.86
CA SER A 217 12.73 18.01 9.02
C SER A 217 11.28 18.36 9.30
N GLN A 218 10.33 17.73 8.64
CA GLN A 218 8.90 17.95 8.87
C GLN A 218 8.46 17.37 10.22
N MET A 219 9.07 16.27 10.67
CA MET A 219 8.86 15.72 12.00
C MET A 219 9.33 16.69 13.08
N GLN A 220 10.49 17.34 12.90
CA GLN A 220 10.94 18.40 13.81
C GLN A 220 9.96 19.58 13.84
N SER A 221 9.45 20.02 12.69
CA SER A 221 8.40 21.04 12.62
C SER A 221 7.12 20.61 13.34
N MET A 222 6.71 19.34 13.19
CA MET A 222 5.58 18.79 13.93
C MET A 222 5.84 18.78 15.44
N GLN A 223 7.03 18.41 15.92
CA GLN A 223 7.36 18.48 17.35
C GLN A 223 7.27 19.92 17.90
N VAL A 224 7.73 20.90 17.13
CA VAL A 224 7.54 22.33 17.48
C VAL A 224 6.05 22.67 17.50
N GLY A 225 5.29 22.23 16.50
CA GLY A 225 3.84 22.38 16.44
C GLY A 225 3.11 21.78 17.65
N GLU A 226 3.50 20.59 18.09
CA GLU A 226 2.97 19.91 19.27
C GLU A 226 3.21 20.75 20.53
N TYR A 227 4.43 21.28 20.69
CA TYR A 227 4.75 22.19 21.79
C TYR A 227 3.88 23.46 21.75
N LEU A 228 3.73 24.09 20.58
CA LEU A 228 2.92 25.31 20.41
C LEU A 228 1.41 25.06 20.64
N LEU A 229 0.90 23.89 20.25
CA LEU A 229 -0.46 23.46 20.55
C LEU A 229 -0.65 23.21 22.04
N SER A 230 0.27 22.51 22.69
CA SER A 230 0.19 22.18 24.13
C SER A 230 0.26 23.43 25.02
N SER A 231 0.96 24.47 24.56
CA SER A 231 1.06 25.78 25.21
C SER A 231 -0.07 26.74 24.83
N GLY A 232 -1.00 26.33 23.96
CA GLY A 232 -2.15 27.13 23.53
C GLY A 232 -1.78 28.36 22.69
N GLN A 233 -0.56 28.43 22.16
CA GLN A 233 -0.10 29.55 21.34
C GLN A 233 -0.69 29.52 19.94
N ILE A 234 -0.95 28.32 19.41
CA ILE A 234 -1.60 28.12 18.12
C ILE A 234 -2.77 27.14 18.26
N SER A 235 -3.71 27.22 17.33
CA SER A 235 -4.77 26.24 17.16
C SER A 235 -4.36 25.15 16.16
N MET A 236 -5.04 24.00 16.22
CA MET A 236 -4.83 22.90 15.25
C MET A 236 -5.03 23.35 13.80
N HIS A 237 -5.94 24.30 13.57
CA HIS A 237 -6.17 24.87 12.24
C HIS A 237 -4.97 25.69 11.76
N GLN A 238 -4.41 26.55 12.62
CA GLN A 238 -3.22 27.34 12.29
C GLN A 238 -2.00 26.45 12.02
N LEU A 239 -1.84 25.38 12.81
CA LEU A 239 -0.83 24.36 12.55
C LEU A 239 -1.02 23.73 11.17
N ALA A 240 -2.23 23.28 10.84
CA ALA A 240 -2.51 22.62 9.57
C ALA A 240 -2.20 23.52 8.36
N VAL A 241 -2.52 24.81 8.44
CA VAL A 241 -2.18 25.79 7.39
C VAL A 241 -0.66 25.96 7.28
N ALA A 242 0.04 26.11 8.40
CA ALA A 242 1.49 26.31 8.37
C ALA A 242 2.27 25.08 7.93
N MET A 243 1.81 23.89 8.32
CA MET A 243 2.37 22.63 7.84
C MET A 243 2.09 22.41 6.35
N TYR A 244 0.94 22.86 5.83
CA TYR A 244 0.66 22.80 4.39
C TYR A 244 1.69 23.59 3.58
N ASP A 245 2.09 24.78 4.04
CA ASP A 245 3.14 25.57 3.38
C ASP A 245 4.49 24.83 3.38
N GLU A 246 4.86 24.15 4.47
CA GLU A 246 6.09 23.36 4.53
C GLU A 246 6.02 22.08 3.69
N LEU A 247 4.87 21.41 3.66
CA LEU A 247 4.64 20.23 2.85
C LEU A 247 4.66 20.55 1.34
N THR A 248 4.25 21.75 0.96
CA THR A 248 4.29 22.25 -0.42
C THR A 248 5.61 22.94 -0.79
N GLY A 249 6.56 23.02 0.16
CA GLY A 249 7.89 23.58 -0.07
C GLY A 249 7.92 25.11 -0.19
N MET A 250 6.88 25.81 0.25
CA MET A 250 6.82 27.28 0.20
C MET A 250 7.74 27.93 1.25
N CYS A 251 7.63 27.51 2.51
CA CYS A 251 8.46 27.99 3.61
C CYS A 251 8.39 27.02 4.80
N LYS A 252 9.21 27.23 5.84
CA LYS A 252 9.14 26.40 7.05
C LYS A 252 7.87 26.71 7.85
N MET A 253 7.34 25.71 8.57
CA MET A 253 6.13 25.88 9.38
C MET A 253 6.25 27.08 10.34
N ALA A 254 7.37 27.21 11.05
CA ALA A 254 7.59 28.33 11.97
C ALA A 254 7.58 29.70 11.26
N GLU A 255 8.16 29.79 10.06
CA GLU A 255 8.14 31.01 9.24
C GLU A 255 6.73 31.32 8.75
N SER A 256 5.98 30.30 8.33
CA SER A 256 4.57 30.44 7.93
C SER A 256 3.70 31.00 9.06
N LEU A 257 3.92 30.53 10.29
CA LEU A 257 3.24 31.03 11.49
C LEU A 257 3.62 32.50 11.78
N GLN A 258 4.88 32.87 11.63
CA GLN A 258 5.37 34.25 11.85
C GLN A 258 4.83 35.22 10.81
N VAL A 259 4.91 34.88 9.51
CA VAL A 259 4.41 35.71 8.41
C VAL A 259 2.92 36.02 8.55
N ARG A 260 2.16 35.09 9.13
CA ARG A 260 0.73 35.24 9.39
C ARG A 260 0.40 35.91 10.73
N GLY A 261 1.42 36.29 11.50
CA GLY A 261 1.26 36.94 12.81
C GLY A 261 0.68 36.02 13.88
N TRP A 262 0.76 34.71 13.71
CA TRP A 262 0.27 33.72 14.68
C TRP A 262 1.33 33.32 15.71
N LEU A 263 2.59 33.63 15.44
CA LEU A 263 3.69 33.47 16.37
C LEU A 263 4.42 34.79 16.52
N ASN A 264 4.55 35.28 17.76
CA ASN A 264 5.27 36.51 18.03
C ASN A 264 6.75 36.30 17.72
N THR A 265 7.33 37.18 16.91
CA THR A 265 8.78 37.28 16.80
C THR A 265 9.30 37.88 18.11
N GLN A 266 10.18 37.16 18.81
CA GLN A 266 10.96 37.79 19.85
C GLN A 266 11.79 38.90 19.19
N THR A 267 11.59 40.13 19.69
CA THR A 267 12.44 41.28 19.41
C THR A 267 13.66 41.23 20.31
#